data_AF-A0A7X9ETN3-F1
#
_entry.id   AF-A0A7X9ETN3-F1
#
_cell.length_a   1.000
_cell.length_b   1.000
_cell.length_c   1.000
_cell.angle_alpha   90.00
_cell.angle_beta   90.00
_cell.angle_gamma   90.00
#
_symmetry.space_group_name_H-M   'P 1'
#
loop_
_entity.id
_entity.type
_entity.pdbx_description
1 polymer ?
#
loop_
_entity_poly.entity_id
_entity_poly.type
_entity_poly.pdbx_seq_one_letter_code
_entity_poly.pdbx_strand_id
1 'polypeptide(L)'
;MKFGVVVFPGSNCDADCFHVVKEVMGQEAQYIWHKKTSVAGFDALILPGGFSYGDYLRTGAIARFSPVMPAVVDFAGQGGLVIGICNGFQILLEAGLLPGAMLRNRSLKFICAPVNLKVKRQDTAFTNQLELDQVITVPIAHGEGNYYCDAATLEELERERRIVFTYCGPDGDEDAIFNPNGSLANIAGIIN
;
A
#
# COMPACT_ATOMS: atom_id res chain seq x y z
N MET A 1 0.65 -9.72 -18.86
CA MET A 1 -0.06 -9.90 -17.57
C MET A 1 -1.36 -9.13 -17.64
N LYS A 2 -2.39 -9.62 -16.96
CA LYS A 2 -3.68 -8.95 -16.82
C LYS A 2 -3.88 -8.45 -15.39
N PHE A 3 -3.97 -7.14 -15.24
CA PHE A 3 -4.15 -6.48 -13.95
C PHE A 3 -5.63 -6.20 -13.67
N GLY A 4 -6.01 -6.41 -12.42
CA GLY A 4 -7.30 -6.00 -11.87
C GLY A 4 -7.16 -4.79 -10.96
N VAL A 5 -7.81 -3.67 -11.29
CA VAL A 5 -7.87 -2.50 -10.40
C VAL A 5 -9.20 -2.52 -9.67
N VAL A 6 -9.18 -2.73 -8.35
CA VAL A 6 -10.41 -2.81 -7.56
C VAL A 6 -10.97 -1.42 -7.32
N VAL A 7 -12.24 -1.20 -7.65
CA VAL A 7 -12.92 0.09 -7.46
C VAL A 7 -13.88 -0.03 -6.28
N PHE A 8 -13.53 0.59 -5.17
CA PHE A 8 -14.41 0.76 -4.01
C PHE A 8 -15.19 2.07 -4.10
N PRO A 9 -16.39 2.17 -3.50
CA PRO A 9 -17.08 3.45 -3.35
C PRO A 9 -16.18 4.42 -2.60
N GLY A 10 -15.83 5.57 -3.20
CA GLY A 10 -14.94 6.58 -2.60
C GLY A 10 -13.44 6.42 -2.88
N SER A 11 -13.02 5.34 -3.56
CA SER A 11 -11.71 5.33 -4.23
C SER A 11 -11.63 6.46 -5.25
N ASN A 12 -10.45 7.04 -5.42
CA ASN A 12 -10.25 8.17 -6.35
C ASN A 12 -8.93 8.13 -7.15
N CYS A 13 -8.08 7.14 -6.88
CA CYS A 13 -6.84 6.90 -7.64
C CYS A 13 -6.92 5.63 -8.52
N ASP A 14 -8.11 5.05 -8.70
CA ASP A 14 -8.31 3.89 -9.59
C ASP A 14 -7.96 4.21 -11.05
N ALA A 15 -8.40 5.37 -11.55
CA ALA A 15 -8.07 5.83 -12.89
C ALA A 15 -6.56 6.04 -13.12
N ASP A 16 -5.85 6.55 -12.12
CA ASP A 16 -4.39 6.73 -12.17
C ASP A 16 -3.68 5.36 -12.27
N CYS A 17 -4.09 4.41 -11.42
CA CYS A 17 -3.56 3.04 -11.46
C CYS A 17 -3.83 2.37 -12.82
N PHE A 18 -5.05 2.52 -13.34
CA PHE A 18 -5.43 1.99 -14.64
C PHE A 18 -4.61 2.60 -15.78
N HIS A 19 -4.42 3.93 -15.76
CA HIS A 19 -3.61 4.64 -16.75
C HIS A 19 -2.16 4.16 -16.75
N VAL A 20 -1.52 4.04 -15.58
CA VAL A 20 -0.14 3.56 -15.48
C VAL A 20 0.01 2.15 -16.05
N VAL A 21 -0.87 1.22 -15.68
CA VAL A 21 -0.78 -0.16 -16.20
C VAL A 21 -1.01 -0.21 -17.70
N LYS A 22 -2.02 0.49 -18.20
CA LYS A 22 -2.44 0.38 -19.59
C LYS A 22 -1.56 1.17 -20.54
N GLU A 23 -1.33 2.43 -20.23
CA GLU A 23 -0.70 3.39 -21.16
C GLU A 23 0.81 3.51 -20.95
N VAL A 24 1.30 3.36 -19.70
CA VAL A 24 2.74 3.47 -19.41
C VAL A 24 3.43 2.12 -19.48
N MET A 25 2.85 1.08 -18.85
CA MET A 25 3.43 -0.27 -18.86
C MET A 25 3.03 -1.10 -20.08
N GLY A 26 2.01 -0.68 -20.84
CA GLY A 26 1.51 -1.41 -22.01
C GLY A 26 0.89 -2.77 -21.68
N GLN A 27 0.35 -2.96 -20.47
CA GLN A 27 -0.25 -4.22 -20.02
C GLN A 27 -1.78 -4.17 -20.07
N GLU A 28 -2.43 -5.33 -19.99
CA GLU A 28 -3.89 -5.38 -19.89
C GLU A 28 -4.34 -4.94 -18.48
N ALA A 29 -5.31 -4.03 -18.42
CA ALA A 29 -5.93 -3.59 -17.17
C ALA A 29 -7.46 -3.64 -17.29
N GLN A 30 -8.14 -4.12 -16.25
CA GLN A 30 -9.59 -4.03 -16.12
C GLN A 30 -9.99 -3.59 -14.72
N TYR A 31 -11.07 -2.82 -14.63
CA TYR A 31 -11.67 -2.49 -13.35
C TYR A 31 -12.44 -3.68 -12.78
N ILE A 32 -12.31 -3.88 -11.47
CA ILE A 32 -13.08 -4.86 -10.69
C ILE A 32 -13.96 -4.09 -9.73
N TRP A 33 -15.27 -4.10 -9.98
CA TRP A 33 -16.22 -3.46 -9.06
C TRP A 33 -16.25 -4.18 -7.71
N HIS A 34 -16.24 -3.46 -6.59
CA HIS A 34 -16.15 -4.04 -5.24
C HIS A 34 -17.23 -5.09 -4.88
N LYS A 35 -18.36 -5.11 -5.60
CA LYS A 35 -19.43 -6.12 -5.43
C LYS A 35 -19.22 -7.42 -6.21
N LYS A 36 -18.18 -7.51 -7.06
CA LYS A 36 -17.80 -8.78 -7.69
C LYS A 36 -17.35 -9.76 -6.62
N THR A 37 -17.50 -11.05 -6.87
CA THR A 37 -17.15 -12.12 -5.94
C THR A 37 -16.04 -13.03 -6.51
N SER A 38 -15.45 -12.63 -7.63
CA SER A 38 -14.38 -13.37 -8.30
C SER A 38 -13.39 -12.40 -8.92
N VAL A 39 -12.12 -12.78 -8.84
CA VAL A 39 -10.97 -12.14 -9.46
C VAL A 39 -10.25 -13.11 -10.42
N ALA A 40 -10.97 -14.13 -10.91
CA ALA A 40 -10.40 -15.13 -11.80
C ALA A 40 -9.94 -14.50 -13.13
N GLY A 41 -8.80 -14.98 -13.63
CA GLY A 41 -8.20 -14.53 -14.88
C GLY A 41 -7.37 -13.27 -14.76
N PHE A 42 -7.12 -12.74 -13.55
CA PHE A 42 -6.13 -11.71 -13.31
C PHE A 42 -4.81 -12.32 -12.80
N ASP A 43 -3.68 -11.74 -13.20
CA ASP A 43 -2.34 -12.13 -12.76
C ASP A 43 -1.85 -11.25 -11.60
N ALA A 44 -2.39 -10.04 -11.47
CA ALA A 44 -2.06 -9.10 -10.41
C ALA A 44 -3.26 -8.21 -10.06
N LEU A 45 -3.40 -7.85 -8.79
CA LEU A 45 -4.47 -7.00 -8.28
C LEU A 45 -3.89 -5.73 -7.64
N ILE A 46 -4.54 -4.60 -7.91
CA ILE A 46 -4.22 -3.30 -7.34
C ILE A 46 -5.42 -2.87 -6.49
N LEU A 47 -5.17 -2.62 -5.21
CA LEU A 47 -6.07 -1.85 -4.35
C LEU A 47 -5.60 -0.38 -4.39
N PRO A 48 -6.36 0.52 -5.03
CA PRO A 48 -5.91 1.88 -5.29
C PRO A 48 -6.04 2.78 -4.05
N GLY A 49 -5.45 3.97 -4.14
CA GLY A 49 -5.61 5.04 -3.17
C GLY A 49 -7.01 5.71 -3.21
N GLY A 50 -7.25 6.57 -2.22
CA GLY A 50 -8.45 7.39 -2.09
C GLY A 50 -9.03 7.37 -0.70
N PHE A 51 -10.35 7.46 -0.59
CA PHE A 51 -11.08 7.48 0.68
C PHE A 51 -12.25 6.51 0.59
N SER A 52 -11.96 5.21 0.52
CA SER A 52 -13.02 4.20 0.42
C SER A 52 -14.02 4.36 1.57
N TYR A 53 -15.30 4.47 1.23
CA TYR A 53 -16.40 4.77 2.14
C TYR A 53 -16.20 6.05 2.97
N GLY A 54 -15.44 7.01 2.44
CA GLY A 54 -15.14 8.30 3.08
C GLY A 54 -14.28 8.17 4.34
N ASP A 55 -13.67 7.00 4.58
CA ASP A 55 -12.95 6.68 5.83
C ASP A 55 -13.80 6.94 7.10
N TYR A 56 -15.14 6.88 6.98
CA TYR A 56 -16.06 7.38 8.03
C TYR A 56 -15.94 6.67 9.39
N LEU A 57 -15.64 5.38 9.39
CA LEU A 57 -15.40 4.64 10.64
C LEU A 57 -13.92 4.73 11.04
N ARG A 58 -13.08 4.26 10.13
CA ARG A 58 -11.61 4.28 10.16
C ARG A 58 -11.16 3.99 8.73
N THR A 59 -9.99 4.48 8.35
CA THR A 59 -9.51 4.33 6.99
C THR A 59 -9.45 2.86 6.53
N GLY A 60 -10.02 2.57 5.35
CA GLY A 60 -10.07 1.22 4.76
C GLY A 60 -10.94 0.18 5.49
N ALA A 61 -11.41 0.45 6.71
CA ALA A 61 -12.05 -0.55 7.58
C ALA A 61 -13.40 -1.08 7.04
N ILE A 62 -14.16 -0.24 6.33
CA ILE A 62 -15.43 -0.67 5.72
C ILE A 62 -15.18 -1.47 4.44
N ALA A 63 -14.17 -1.08 3.65
CA ALA A 63 -13.89 -1.69 2.35
C ALA A 63 -13.49 -3.16 2.46
N ARG A 64 -12.88 -3.59 3.58
CA ARG A 64 -12.55 -5.01 3.85
C ARG A 64 -13.77 -5.95 3.78
N PHE A 65 -14.97 -5.44 4.03
CA PHE A 65 -16.23 -6.21 3.99
C PHE A 65 -16.88 -6.22 2.60
N SER A 66 -16.25 -5.61 1.60
CA SER A 66 -16.77 -5.65 0.23
C SER A 66 -16.78 -7.08 -0.32
N PRO A 67 -17.80 -7.47 -1.11
CA PRO A 67 -17.91 -8.83 -1.65
C PRO A 67 -16.69 -9.33 -2.44
N VAL A 68 -15.85 -8.43 -2.97
CA VAL A 68 -14.63 -8.79 -3.70
C VAL A 68 -13.50 -9.27 -2.79
N MET A 69 -13.48 -8.83 -1.53
CA MET A 69 -12.33 -9.02 -0.64
C MET A 69 -12.03 -10.49 -0.31
N PRO A 70 -13.02 -11.39 -0.09
CA PRO A 70 -12.73 -12.82 0.03
C PRO A 70 -11.94 -13.37 -1.16
N ALA A 71 -12.31 -12.99 -2.38
CA ALA A 71 -11.61 -13.43 -3.59
C ALA A 71 -10.20 -12.82 -3.70
N VAL A 72 -9.99 -11.59 -3.23
CA VAL A 72 -8.66 -10.95 -3.15
C VAL A 72 -7.76 -11.68 -2.14
N VAL A 73 -8.31 -12.05 -0.97
CA VAL A 73 -7.59 -12.78 0.08
C VAL A 73 -7.20 -14.17 -0.42
N ASP A 74 -8.13 -14.90 -1.05
CA ASP A 74 -7.85 -16.22 -1.63
C ASP A 74 -6.79 -16.13 -2.73
N PHE A 75 -6.87 -15.11 -3.58
CA PHE A 75 -5.89 -14.86 -4.64
C PHE A 75 -4.48 -14.62 -4.08
N ALA A 76 -4.36 -13.78 -3.05
CA ALA A 76 -3.09 -13.54 -2.37
C ALA A 76 -2.54 -14.82 -1.71
N GLY A 77 -3.40 -15.59 -1.03
CA GLY A 77 -3.03 -16.85 -0.39
C GLY A 77 -2.56 -17.94 -1.37
N GLN A 78 -2.91 -17.83 -2.65
CA GLN A 78 -2.44 -18.71 -3.72
C GLN A 78 -1.14 -18.21 -4.38
N GLY A 79 -0.53 -17.14 -3.86
CA GLY A 79 0.69 -16.53 -4.41
C GLY A 79 0.43 -15.49 -5.50
N GLY A 80 -0.82 -15.07 -5.68
CA GLY A 80 -1.16 -13.97 -6.58
C GLY A 80 -0.58 -12.64 -6.13
N LEU A 81 -0.19 -11.79 -7.09
CA LEU A 81 0.43 -10.50 -6.79
C LEU A 81 -0.62 -9.46 -6.39
N VAL A 82 -0.54 -8.92 -5.18
CA VAL A 82 -1.43 -7.85 -4.70
C VAL A 82 -0.61 -6.67 -4.21
N ILE A 83 -0.94 -5.47 -4.68
CA ILE A 83 -0.37 -4.21 -4.21
C ILE A 83 -1.46 -3.29 -3.69
N GLY A 84 -1.27 -2.77 -2.46
CA GLY A 84 -2.14 -1.77 -1.86
C GLY A 84 -1.42 -0.43 -1.75
N ILE A 85 -2.01 0.62 -2.31
CA ILE A 85 -1.39 1.97 -2.35
C ILE A 85 -2.24 2.93 -1.53
N CYS A 86 -1.65 3.62 -0.56
CA CYS A 86 -2.36 4.55 0.34
C CYS A 86 -3.59 3.88 1.00
N ASN A 87 -4.80 4.15 0.51
CA ASN A 87 -6.01 3.48 0.97
C ASN A 87 -6.07 1.98 0.69
N GLY A 88 -5.46 1.52 -0.40
CA GLY A 88 -5.26 0.10 -0.62
C GLY A 88 -4.41 -0.56 0.47
N PHE A 89 -3.34 0.09 0.92
CA PHE A 89 -2.49 -0.43 2.00
C PHE A 89 -3.27 -0.54 3.32
N GLN A 90 -4.05 0.49 3.64
CA GLN A 90 -4.97 0.51 4.79
C GLN A 90 -5.97 -0.66 4.74
N ILE A 91 -6.56 -0.93 3.57
CA ILE A 91 -7.48 -2.05 3.37
C ILE A 91 -6.78 -3.39 3.59
N LEU A 92 -5.54 -3.57 3.13
CA LEU A 92 -4.78 -4.81 3.34
C LEU A 92 -4.50 -5.10 4.82
N LEU A 93 -4.18 -4.06 5.60
CA LEU A 93 -4.03 -4.18 7.06
C LEU A 93 -5.36 -4.58 7.72
N GLU A 94 -6.44 -3.89 7.36
CA GLU A 94 -7.78 -4.15 7.91
C GLU A 94 -8.30 -5.55 7.55
N ALA A 95 -7.92 -6.07 6.38
CA ALA A 95 -8.24 -7.41 5.91
C ALA A 95 -7.35 -8.51 6.53
N GLY A 96 -6.29 -8.14 7.26
CA GLY A 96 -5.34 -9.09 7.84
C GLY A 96 -4.38 -9.73 6.84
N LEU A 97 -4.26 -9.16 5.62
CA LEU A 97 -3.27 -9.59 4.63
C LEU A 97 -1.88 -9.04 4.94
N LEU A 98 -1.81 -7.91 5.64
CA LEU A 98 -0.58 -7.32 6.17
C LEU A 98 -0.73 -7.11 7.69
N PRO A 99 0.35 -7.23 8.47
CA PRO A 99 0.30 -7.01 9.90
C PRO A 99 0.38 -5.52 10.27
N GLY A 100 -0.20 -5.16 11.42
CA GLY A 100 -0.18 -3.80 11.96
C GLY A 100 -1.46 -3.02 11.68
N ALA A 101 -1.42 -1.71 11.93
CA ALA A 101 -2.55 -0.81 11.76
C ALA A 101 -2.10 0.60 11.40
N MET A 102 -3.04 1.42 10.95
CA MET A 102 -2.81 2.84 10.71
C MET A 102 -3.37 3.70 11.84
N LEU A 103 -2.57 4.64 12.29
CA LEU A 103 -2.95 5.73 13.17
C LEU A 103 -3.10 7.02 12.36
N ARG A 104 -3.72 8.03 12.98
CA ARG A 104 -3.65 9.40 12.47
C ARG A 104 -2.20 9.86 12.39
N ASN A 105 -1.91 10.66 11.38
CA ASN A 105 -0.62 11.35 11.29
C ASN A 105 -0.33 12.07 12.63
N ARG A 106 0.93 12.08 13.07
CA ARG A 106 1.36 12.74 14.32
C ARG A 106 0.95 14.22 14.39
N SER A 107 0.91 14.90 13.25
CA SER A 107 0.49 16.29 13.11
C SER A 107 -1.03 16.49 13.21
N LEU A 108 -1.81 15.41 13.20
CA LEU A 108 -3.27 15.38 13.13
C LEU A 108 -3.85 16.10 11.89
N LYS A 109 -3.02 16.29 10.85
CA LYS A 109 -3.38 16.97 9.60
C LYS A 109 -3.16 16.05 8.40
N PHE A 110 -3.93 16.30 7.35
CA PHE A 110 -3.66 15.72 6.04
C PHE A 110 -2.34 16.26 5.48
N ILE A 111 -1.54 15.37 4.88
CA ILE A 111 -0.23 15.72 4.30
C ILE A 111 -0.31 15.40 2.80
N CYS A 112 0.03 16.39 1.97
CA CYS A 112 0.20 16.25 0.54
C CYS A 112 1.57 16.86 0.17
N ALA A 113 2.57 16.02 -0.08
CA ALA A 113 3.94 16.48 -0.30
C ALA A 113 4.78 15.43 -1.04
N PRO A 114 5.84 15.82 -1.74
CA PRO A 114 6.90 14.89 -2.11
C PRO A 114 7.71 14.49 -0.86
N VAL A 115 8.10 13.23 -0.77
CA VAL A 115 8.98 12.69 0.28
C VAL A 115 10.01 11.76 -0.31
N ASN A 116 11.13 11.56 0.39
CA ASN A 116 12.13 10.59 -0.01
C ASN A 116 11.94 9.28 0.76
N LEU A 117 12.05 8.18 0.02
CA LEU A 117 12.04 6.83 0.56
C LEU A 117 13.35 6.15 0.24
N LYS A 118 13.87 5.40 1.21
CA LYS A 118 15.01 4.50 1.04
C LYS A 118 14.52 3.09 0.78
N VAL A 119 15.05 2.47 -0.27
CA VAL A 119 14.76 1.08 -0.62
C VAL A 119 15.45 0.14 0.38
N LYS A 120 14.68 -0.59 1.17
CA LYS A 120 15.19 -1.58 2.15
C LYS A 120 15.15 -3.01 1.62
N ARG A 121 14.35 -3.26 0.59
CA ARG A 121 14.27 -4.55 -0.09
C ARG A 121 13.94 -4.40 -1.58
N GLN A 122 14.75 -5.04 -2.39
CA GLN A 122 14.81 -4.98 -3.85
C GLN A 122 14.48 -6.33 -4.50
N ASP A 123 14.55 -7.45 -3.78
CA ASP A 123 14.28 -8.79 -4.30
C ASP A 123 12.78 -9.17 -4.25
N THR A 124 11.89 -8.24 -4.64
CA THR A 124 10.44 -8.47 -4.74
C THR A 124 9.92 -8.28 -6.15
N ALA A 125 8.72 -8.81 -6.46
CA ALA A 125 8.07 -8.58 -7.75
C ALA A 125 7.84 -7.08 -8.06
N PHE A 126 7.76 -6.23 -7.05
CA PHE A 126 7.48 -4.79 -7.18
C PHE A 126 8.73 -3.90 -7.09
N THR A 127 9.88 -4.43 -6.64
CA THR A 127 11.10 -3.63 -6.39
C THR A 127 12.36 -4.17 -7.06
N ASN A 128 12.26 -5.21 -7.91
CA ASN A 128 13.40 -5.85 -8.60
C ASN A 128 14.15 -5.01 -9.63
N GLN A 129 13.70 -3.79 -9.92
CA GLN A 129 14.41 -2.82 -10.76
C GLN A 129 14.97 -1.63 -9.95
N LEU A 130 14.83 -1.66 -8.63
CA LEU A 130 15.42 -0.69 -7.73
C LEU A 130 16.72 -1.24 -7.15
N GLU A 131 17.62 -0.36 -6.74
CA GLU A 131 18.85 -0.73 -6.05
C GLU A 131 18.65 -0.68 -4.52
N LEU A 132 19.35 -1.56 -3.80
CA LEU A 132 19.34 -1.50 -2.32
C LEU A 132 19.91 -0.15 -1.86
N ASP A 133 19.28 0.45 -0.85
CA ASP A 133 19.60 1.78 -0.31
C ASP A 133 19.42 2.94 -1.30
N GLN A 134 18.87 2.69 -2.49
CA GLN A 134 18.48 3.75 -3.42
C GLN A 134 17.46 4.69 -2.76
N VAL A 135 17.68 5.99 -2.92
CA VAL A 135 16.73 7.03 -2.53
C VAL A 135 15.84 7.35 -3.71
N ILE A 136 14.53 7.25 -3.52
CA ILE A 136 13.50 7.63 -4.50
C ILE A 136 12.60 8.70 -3.93
N THR A 137 12.14 9.62 -4.78
CA THR A 137 11.16 10.64 -4.38
C THR A 137 9.78 10.24 -4.87
N VAL A 138 8.80 10.20 -3.96
CA VAL A 138 7.41 9.84 -4.27
C VAL A 138 6.44 10.85 -3.67
N PRO A 139 5.27 11.09 -4.29
CA PRO A 139 4.22 11.88 -3.66
C PRO A 139 3.50 11.06 -2.58
N ILE A 140 3.16 11.72 -1.47
CA ILE A 140 2.23 11.20 -0.45
C ILE A 140 0.99 12.08 -0.37
N ALA A 141 -0.15 11.47 -0.03
CA ALA A 141 -1.43 12.14 0.15
C ALA A 141 -2.29 11.36 1.17
N HIS A 142 -2.17 11.64 2.47
CA HIS A 142 -2.91 10.90 3.51
C HIS A 142 -3.14 11.69 4.81
N GLY A 143 -4.23 11.37 5.51
CA GLY A 143 -4.52 11.83 6.88
C GLY A 143 -4.23 10.78 7.97
N GLU A 144 -4.29 9.50 7.60
CA GLU A 144 -4.06 8.33 8.47
C GLU A 144 -2.94 7.46 7.90
N GLY A 145 -1.73 8.03 7.81
CA GLY A 145 -0.54 7.39 7.23
C GLY A 145 0.47 6.88 8.24
N ASN A 146 0.17 6.97 9.55
CA ASN A 146 1.11 6.60 10.61
C ASN A 146 1.03 5.09 10.90
N TYR A 147 1.90 4.31 10.28
CA TYR A 147 1.96 2.86 10.49
C TYR A 147 2.45 2.51 11.90
N TYR A 148 1.76 1.56 12.53
CA TYR A 148 2.10 1.06 13.86
C TYR A 148 1.89 -0.45 13.94
N CYS A 149 2.76 -1.12 14.70
CA CYS A 149 2.61 -2.51 15.13
C CYS A 149 3.21 -2.69 16.53
N ASP A 150 2.97 -3.84 17.17
CA ASP A 150 3.60 -4.15 18.44
C ASP A 150 5.08 -4.57 18.25
N ALA A 151 5.82 -4.64 19.36
CA ALA A 151 7.26 -4.94 19.33
C ALA A 151 7.58 -6.32 18.73
N ALA A 152 6.73 -7.32 18.98
CA ALA A 152 6.93 -8.66 18.44
C ALA A 152 6.75 -8.68 16.92
N THR A 153 5.74 -7.98 16.42
CA THR A 153 5.49 -7.81 14.98
C THR A 153 6.64 -7.05 14.32
N LEU A 154 7.14 -5.98 14.94
CA LEU A 154 8.27 -5.22 14.42
C LEU A 154 9.53 -6.10 14.29
N GLU A 155 9.86 -6.86 15.34
CA GLU A 155 11.00 -7.78 15.32
C GLU A 155 10.85 -8.83 14.20
N GLU A 156 9.64 -9.36 14.00
CA GLU A 156 9.36 -10.29 12.91
C GLU A 156 9.53 -9.64 11.53
N LEU A 157 9.01 -8.42 11.34
CA LEU A 157 9.17 -7.65 10.10
C LEU A 157 10.64 -7.40 9.76
N GLU A 158 11.47 -7.05 10.76
CA GLU A 158 12.91 -6.81 10.58
C GLU A 158 13.65 -8.12 10.27
N ARG A 159 13.43 -9.16 11.08
CA ARG A 159 14.08 -10.46 10.93
C ARG A 159 13.82 -11.10 9.57
N GLU A 160 12.59 -10.98 9.07
CA GLU A 160 12.15 -11.56 7.80
C GLU A 160 12.33 -10.62 6.61
N ARG A 161 12.96 -9.46 6.82
CA ARG A 161 13.20 -8.44 5.79
C ARG A 161 11.90 -8.07 5.06
N ARG A 162 10.81 -7.87 5.81
CA ARG A 162 9.49 -7.52 5.26
C ARG A 162 9.26 -6.03 5.13
N ILE A 163 10.18 -5.20 5.62
CA ILE A 163 10.19 -3.75 5.40
C ILE A 163 10.80 -3.47 4.03
N VAL A 164 10.02 -2.85 3.14
CA VAL A 164 10.43 -2.56 1.75
C VAL A 164 10.90 -1.13 1.57
N PHE A 165 10.24 -0.18 2.24
CA PHE A 165 10.56 1.24 2.18
C PHE A 165 10.55 1.87 3.56
N THR A 166 11.44 2.85 3.74
CA THR A 166 11.51 3.70 4.93
C THR A 166 11.59 5.17 4.52
N TYR A 167 11.00 6.07 5.31
CA TYR A 167 11.18 7.51 5.12
C TYR A 167 12.62 7.91 5.44
N CYS A 168 13.19 8.78 4.59
CA CYS A 168 14.54 9.28 4.75
C CYS A 168 14.70 10.71 4.22
N GLY A 169 15.84 11.32 4.48
CA GLY A 169 16.29 12.56 3.87
C GLY A 169 16.80 12.35 2.44
N PRO A 170 17.10 13.44 1.71
CA PRO A 170 17.62 13.36 0.34
C PRO A 170 18.90 12.54 0.19
N ASP A 171 19.72 12.49 1.24
CA ASP A 171 20.99 11.75 1.27
C ASP A 171 20.82 10.32 1.84
N GLY A 172 19.58 9.87 2.08
CA GLY A 172 19.28 8.54 2.62
C GLY A 172 19.41 8.41 4.14
N ASP A 173 19.50 9.54 4.85
CA ASP A 173 19.48 9.62 6.32
C ASP A 173 18.07 9.30 6.86
N GLU A 174 17.97 8.37 7.80
CA GLU A 174 16.69 7.89 8.36
C GLU A 174 16.38 8.58 9.70
N ASP A 175 16.79 9.84 9.90
CA ASP A 175 16.39 10.62 11.05
C ASP A 175 14.85 10.80 11.08
N ALA A 176 14.28 10.73 12.28
CA ALA A 176 12.84 10.86 12.52
C ALA A 176 12.26 12.20 12.06
N ILE A 177 13.07 13.24 11.81
CA ILE A 177 12.62 14.50 11.20
C ILE A 177 12.05 14.32 9.79
N PHE A 178 12.51 13.30 9.05
CA PHE A 178 12.08 13.04 7.67
C PHE A 178 10.81 12.19 7.60
N ASN A 179 10.35 11.65 8.73
CA ASN A 179 9.14 10.86 8.83
C ASN A 179 7.90 11.77 8.99
N PRO A 180 7.10 11.95 7.93
CA PRO A 180 6.07 12.99 7.88
C PRO A 180 4.85 12.66 8.74
N ASN A 181 4.56 11.37 8.93
CA ASN A 181 3.34 10.90 9.59
C ASN A 181 3.59 10.32 10.98
N GLY A 182 4.83 9.97 11.31
CA GLY A 182 5.20 9.36 12.59
C GLY A 182 5.17 7.85 12.63
N SER A 183 5.18 7.19 11.46
CA SER A 183 5.23 5.73 11.36
C SER A 183 6.37 5.15 12.18
N LEU A 184 6.09 4.04 12.87
CA LEU A 184 7.08 3.30 13.65
C LEU A 184 8.28 2.91 12.77
N ALA A 185 9.50 3.10 13.28
CA ALA A 185 10.76 2.80 12.57
C ALA A 185 10.86 3.41 11.15
N ASN A 186 10.21 4.56 10.92
CA ASN A 186 10.11 5.22 9.62
C ASN A 186 9.51 4.35 8.50
N ILE A 187 8.80 3.27 8.84
CA ILE A 187 8.24 2.34 7.85
C ILE A 187 7.27 3.08 6.92
N ALA A 188 7.48 2.93 5.62
CA ALA A 188 6.64 3.50 4.57
C ALA A 188 6.04 2.43 3.63
N GLY A 189 6.46 1.17 3.77
CA GLY A 189 5.90 0.04 3.01
C GLY A 189 6.44 -1.29 3.52
N ILE A 190 5.55 -2.29 3.58
CA ILE A 190 5.85 -3.66 4.03
C ILE A 190 5.24 -4.69 3.07
N ILE A 191 5.68 -5.94 3.21
CA ILE A 191 5.13 -7.14 2.58
C ILE A 191 4.86 -8.23 3.64
N ASN A 192 4.14 -9.30 3.27
CA ASN A 192 3.91 -10.47 4.11
C ASN A 192 4.83 -11.65 3.76
#